data_AF-V5IIX0-F1
#
_entry.id   AF-V5IIX0-F1
#
_cell.length_a   1.000
_cell.length_b   1.000
_cell.length_c   1.000
_cell.angle_alpha   90.00
_cell.angle_beta   90.00
_cell.angle_gamma   90.00
#
_symmetry.space_group_name_H-M   'P 1'
#
loop_
_entity.id
_entity.type
_entity.pdbx_description
1 polymer ?
#
loop_
_entity_poly.entity_id
_entity_poly.type
_entity_poly.pdbx_seq_one_letter_code
_entity_poly.pdbx_strand_id
1 'polypeptide(L)'
;QDIIMNDSDFEKFRDPYSFLTSRSRLYLIPLQDQFRTIECIVSEFKEEDDGDNMRVVRTVFWTESASRDRKRKEVTILMTEFPFGRSTRSNFTAFALENFFRVFETIYTDGKCLIFRTIDETGKRTECFFWVKEDFLESPLKHCHFVVNLFCEKGYGVESPKKCQ
;
A
#
# COMPACT_ATOMS: atom_id res chain seq x y z
N GLN A 1 -15.66 1.14 17.12
CA GLN A 1 -14.41 0.84 17.85
C GLN A 1 -13.98 -0.53 17.36
N ASP A 2 -12.90 -0.59 16.57
CA ASP A 2 -12.51 -1.82 15.86
C ASP A 2 -11.82 -2.77 16.84
N ILE A 3 -12.55 -3.77 17.36
CA ILE A 3 -12.06 -4.67 18.41
C ILE A 3 -10.85 -5.50 17.92
N ILE A 4 -10.89 -5.95 16.66
CA ILE A 4 -9.82 -6.74 16.02
C ILE A 4 -8.53 -5.93 15.86
N MET A 5 -8.68 -4.60 15.79
CA MET A 5 -7.58 -3.69 15.55
C MET A 5 -6.75 -3.37 16.82
N ASN A 6 -7.17 -3.84 17.99
CA ASN A 6 -6.40 -3.74 19.24
C ASN A 6 -5.87 -5.10 19.72
N ASP A 7 -5.95 -6.14 18.87
CA ASP A 7 -5.44 -7.46 19.19
C ASP A 7 -3.92 -7.53 18.95
N SER A 8 -3.16 -7.86 19.98
CA SER A 8 -1.69 -7.99 19.92
C SER A 8 -1.24 -9.06 18.93
N ASP A 9 -2.05 -10.10 18.71
CA ASP A 9 -1.73 -11.16 17.75
C ASP A 9 -1.81 -10.67 16.30
N PHE A 10 -2.47 -9.53 16.08
CA PHE A 10 -2.62 -8.90 14.77
C PHE A 10 -1.48 -7.92 14.45
N GLU A 11 -0.72 -7.44 15.45
CA GLU A 11 0.35 -6.46 15.24
C GLU A 11 1.46 -6.98 14.33
N LYS A 12 1.73 -8.29 14.33
CA LYS A 12 2.72 -8.91 13.43
C LYS A 12 2.39 -8.75 11.94
N PHE A 13 1.12 -8.48 11.61
CA PHE A 13 0.67 -8.23 10.24
C PHE A 13 0.67 -6.74 9.90
N ARG A 14 1.30 -5.88 10.70
CA ARG A 14 1.34 -4.44 10.45
C ARG A 14 2.69 -3.90 10.05
N ASP A 15 3.75 -4.71 10.05
CA ASP A 15 5.05 -4.29 9.56
C ASP A 15 5.15 -4.52 8.03
N PRO A 16 4.99 -3.48 7.19
CA PRO A 16 5.01 -3.60 5.74
C PRO A 16 6.42 -3.79 5.17
N TYR A 17 7.47 -3.68 5.98
CA TYR A 17 8.82 -3.54 5.48
C TYR A 17 9.25 -4.73 4.62
N SER A 18 9.02 -5.95 5.09
CA SER A 18 9.32 -7.17 4.33
C SER A 18 8.55 -7.28 3.00
N PHE A 19 7.35 -6.69 2.93
CA PHE A 19 6.57 -6.62 1.71
C PHE A 19 7.14 -5.56 0.75
N LEU A 20 7.48 -4.38 1.28
CA LEU A 20 7.99 -3.24 0.52
C LEU A 20 9.41 -3.43 -0.01
N THR A 21 10.23 -4.27 0.63
CA THR A 21 11.58 -4.67 0.19
C THR A 21 11.57 -5.84 -0.80
N SER A 22 10.41 -6.49 -0.98
CA SER A 22 10.26 -7.59 -1.93
C SER A 22 10.62 -7.16 -3.35
N ARG A 23 11.49 -7.93 -4.02
CA ARG A 23 11.84 -7.71 -5.44
C ARG A 23 10.71 -7.97 -6.43
N SER A 24 9.63 -8.63 -5.98
CA SER A 24 8.42 -8.81 -6.77
C SER A 24 7.86 -7.47 -7.26
N ARG A 25 7.32 -7.46 -8.47
CA ARG A 25 6.46 -6.37 -8.93
C ARG A 25 5.19 -6.35 -8.08
N LEU A 26 4.78 -5.16 -7.67
CA LEU A 26 3.55 -4.94 -6.93
C LEU A 26 2.53 -4.31 -7.87
N TYR A 27 1.28 -4.75 -7.77
CA TYR A 27 0.16 -4.23 -8.54
C TYR A 27 -0.86 -3.62 -7.58
N LEU A 28 -1.26 -2.39 -7.84
CA LEU A 28 -2.28 -1.74 -7.05
C LEU A 28 -3.64 -2.20 -7.57
N ILE A 29 -4.41 -2.82 -6.70
CA ILE A 29 -5.75 -3.28 -7.01
C ILE A 29 -6.70 -2.14 -6.64
N PRO A 30 -7.36 -1.51 -7.63
CA PRO A 30 -8.17 -0.34 -7.38
C PRO A 30 -9.35 -0.70 -6.48
N LEU A 31 -9.54 0.10 -5.43
CA LEU A 31 -10.78 0.12 -4.68
C LEU A 31 -11.82 0.98 -5.39
N GLN A 32 -13.09 0.83 -5.03
CA GLN A 32 -14.18 1.52 -5.71
C GLN A 32 -13.96 3.04 -5.72
N ASP A 33 -14.10 3.65 -6.90
CA ASP A 33 -13.94 5.09 -7.16
C ASP A 33 -12.56 5.70 -6.85
N GLN A 34 -11.51 4.89 -6.65
CA GLN A 34 -10.20 5.40 -6.23
C GLN A 34 -9.42 6.09 -7.36
N PHE A 35 -9.49 5.59 -8.59
CA PHE A 35 -8.76 6.14 -9.74
C PHE A 35 -9.67 6.25 -10.96
N ARG A 36 -9.98 7.48 -11.37
CA ARG A 36 -10.84 7.73 -12.55
C ARG A 36 -10.06 7.94 -13.84
N THR A 37 -8.80 8.37 -13.74
CA THR A 37 -7.99 8.82 -14.89
C THR A 37 -6.66 8.09 -15.02
N ILE A 38 -6.39 7.16 -14.11
CA ILE A 38 -5.15 6.42 -14.02
C ILE A 38 -5.47 4.93 -13.95
N GLU A 39 -4.75 4.15 -14.75
CA GLU A 39 -4.86 2.70 -14.84
C GLU A 39 -3.47 2.07 -14.66
N CYS A 40 -3.46 0.76 -14.41
CA CYS A 40 -2.26 -0.06 -14.47
C CYS A 40 -1.12 0.45 -13.57
N ILE A 41 -1.42 0.68 -12.30
CA ILE A 41 -0.45 1.18 -11.33
C ILE A 41 0.40 -0.01 -10.83
N VAL A 42 1.70 0.03 -11.14
CA VAL A 42 2.68 -1.03 -10.83
C VAL A 42 3.86 -0.42 -10.09
N SER A 43 4.43 -1.14 -9.12
CA SER A 43 5.59 -0.71 -8.35
C SER A 43 6.71 -1.74 -8.40
N GLU A 44 7.87 -1.31 -8.89
CA GLU A 44 9.09 -2.12 -9.01
C GLU A 44 10.11 -1.72 -7.95
N PHE A 45 10.76 -2.70 -7.33
CA PHE A 45 11.82 -2.45 -6.35
C PHE A 45 13.04 -1.85 -7.05
N LYS A 46 13.67 -0.84 -6.43
CA LYS A 46 14.91 -0.24 -6.94
C LYS A 46 16.07 -0.50 -5.99
N GLU A 47 15.96 -0.02 -4.74
CA GLU A 47 17.02 -0.12 -3.73
C GLU A 47 16.43 -0.03 -2.32
N GLU A 48 17.22 -0.44 -1.35
CA GLU A 48 16.93 -0.30 0.08
C GLU A 48 18.19 0.11 0.83
N ASP A 49 17.98 0.73 1.99
CA ASP A 49 19.01 1.08 2.97
C ASP A 49 18.44 0.83 4.37
N ASP A 50 18.98 -0.20 5.03
CA ASP A 50 18.52 -0.70 6.33
C ASP A 50 19.04 0.15 7.52
N GLY A 51 19.56 1.35 7.26
CA GLY A 51 19.93 2.32 8.29
C GLY A 51 18.74 2.84 9.12
N ASP A 52 18.94 3.95 9.84
CA ASP A 52 18.03 4.42 10.92
C ASP A 52 16.55 4.62 10.51
N ASN A 53 16.23 4.75 9.23
CA ASN A 53 14.86 4.94 8.73
C ASN A 53 14.36 3.82 7.81
N MET A 54 15.11 2.71 7.69
CA MET A 54 14.78 1.54 6.86
C MET A 54 14.19 1.96 5.50
N ARG A 55 15.01 2.72 4.75
CA ARG A 55 14.59 3.41 3.53
C ARG A 55 14.42 2.40 2.41
N VAL A 56 13.31 2.50 1.69
CA VAL A 56 13.03 1.71 0.50
C VAL A 56 12.74 2.64 -0.67
N VAL A 57 13.33 2.39 -1.84
CA VAL A 57 12.99 3.12 -3.06
C VAL A 57 12.34 2.16 -4.04
N ARG A 58 11.20 2.59 -4.57
CA ARG A 58 10.49 1.88 -5.62
C ARG A 58 10.17 2.82 -6.78
N THR A 59 10.18 2.30 -7.99
CA THR A 59 9.67 3.03 -9.17
C THR A 59 8.22 2.64 -9.38
N VAL A 60 7.32 3.62 -9.29
CA VAL A 60 5.89 3.46 -9.57
C VAL A 60 5.62 3.88 -11.00
N PHE A 61 4.97 2.99 -11.74
CA PHE A 61 4.50 3.18 -13.11
C PHE A 61 2.99 3.28 -13.12
N TRP A 62 2.46 4.08 -14.02
CA TRP A 62 1.02 4.13 -14.29
C TRP A 62 0.74 4.53 -15.72
N THR A 63 -0.47 4.27 -16.19
CA THR A 63 -0.95 4.69 -17.50
C THR A 63 -2.07 5.71 -17.33
N GLU A 64 -1.99 6.82 -18.04
CA GLU A 64 -3.10 7.78 -18.11
C GLU A 64 -4.21 7.25 -19.02
N SER A 65 -5.44 7.15 -18.52
CA SER A 65 -6.56 6.54 -19.26
C SER A 65 -6.86 7.25 -20.59
N ALA A 66 -6.76 8.58 -20.62
CA ALA A 66 -7.13 9.40 -21.77
C ALA A 66 -6.07 9.38 -22.89
N SER A 67 -4.80 9.53 -22.54
CA SER A 67 -3.68 9.61 -23.49
C SER A 67 -3.05 8.25 -23.80
N ARG A 68 -3.25 7.24 -22.93
CA ARG A 68 -2.50 5.98 -22.89
C ARG A 68 -1.00 6.18 -22.67
N ASP A 69 -0.59 7.36 -22.22
CA ASP A 69 0.80 7.64 -21.88
C ASP A 69 1.21 6.83 -20.64
N ARG A 70 2.32 6.12 -20.75
CA ARG A 70 2.98 5.52 -19.59
C ARG A 70 3.82 6.57 -18.87
N LYS A 71 3.53 6.77 -17.60
CA LYS A 71 4.27 7.66 -16.70
C LYS A 71 4.97 6.83 -15.63
N ARG A 72 6.02 7.40 -15.04
CA ARG A 72 6.74 6.78 -13.94
C ARG A 72 7.26 7.81 -12.95
N LYS A 73 7.42 7.39 -11.71
CA LYS A 73 8.02 8.20 -10.65
C LYS A 73 8.76 7.32 -9.66
N GLU A 74 9.91 7.79 -9.20
CA GLU A 74 10.58 7.17 -8.06
C GLU A 74 9.94 7.66 -6.77
N VAL A 75 9.62 6.71 -5.90
CA VAL A 75 9.00 6.95 -4.61
C VAL A 75 9.96 6.44 -3.54
N THR A 76 10.38 7.33 -2.66
CA THR A 76 11.13 6.96 -1.46
C THR A 76 10.16 6.70 -0.34
N ILE A 77 10.30 5.57 0.33
CA ILE A 77 9.49 5.13 1.45
C ILE A 77 10.40 5.06 2.66
N LEU A 78 10.02 5.72 3.74
CA LEU A 78 10.70 5.65 5.03
C LEU A 78 9.77 4.97 6.02
N MET A 79 10.27 3.98 6.74
CA MET A 79 9.55 3.43 7.87
C MET A 79 9.54 4.51 8.96
N THR A 80 8.36 4.87 9.45
CA THR A 80 8.24 5.94 10.43
C THR A 80 7.71 5.42 11.76
N GLU A 81 8.38 5.81 12.82
CA GLU A 81 7.82 5.74 14.16
C GLU A 81 6.89 6.93 14.34
N PHE A 82 5.67 6.66 14.80
CA PHE A 82 4.73 7.57 15.48
C PHE A 82 4.67 9.06 15.04
N PRO A 83 3.46 9.57 14.68
CA PRO A 83 2.55 9.96 15.77
C PRO A 83 1.20 9.23 15.82
N PHE A 84 0.89 8.42 14.80
CA PHE A 84 -0.49 7.94 14.57
C PHE A 84 -0.62 6.41 14.41
N GLY A 85 0.49 5.67 14.56
CA GLY A 85 0.55 4.22 14.38
C GLY A 85 0.20 3.47 15.66
N ARG A 86 -0.27 2.23 15.56
CA ARG A 86 -0.61 1.42 16.74
C ARG A 86 0.56 0.61 17.29
N SER A 87 1.60 0.39 16.48
CA SER A 87 2.84 -0.29 16.88
C SER A 87 4.06 0.38 16.27
N THR A 88 5.24 0.02 16.78
CA THR A 88 6.50 0.26 16.08
C THR A 88 6.41 -0.32 14.67
N ARG A 89 6.84 0.46 13.67
CA ARG A 89 6.86 0.08 12.24
C ARG A 89 5.49 -0.21 11.60
N SER A 90 4.37 0.14 12.23
CA SER A 90 3.05 0.03 11.56
C SER A 90 2.84 1.06 10.46
N ASN A 91 3.65 2.13 10.45
CA ASN A 91 3.48 3.26 9.56
C ASN A 91 4.70 3.44 8.66
N PHE A 92 4.44 4.03 7.51
CA PHE A 92 5.48 4.47 6.61
C PHE A 92 5.10 5.79 5.97
N THR A 93 6.10 6.55 5.59
CA THR A 93 5.93 7.81 4.87
C THR A 93 6.47 7.63 3.46
N ALA A 94 5.68 8.00 2.46
CA ALA A 94 6.12 7.98 1.08
C ALA A 94 6.33 9.40 0.54
N PHE A 95 7.44 9.59 -0.17
CA PHE A 95 7.87 10.82 -0.82
C PHE A 95 7.92 10.58 -2.32
N ALA A 96 7.10 11.31 -3.08
CA ALA A 96 7.15 11.31 -4.53
C ALA A 96 7.77 12.61 -5.09
N LEU A 97 7.80 13.69 -4.30
CA LEU A 97 8.42 14.98 -4.60
C LEU A 97 9.05 15.52 -3.30
N GLU A 98 10.14 16.28 -3.40
CA GLU A 98 10.98 16.69 -2.27
C GLU A 98 10.22 17.37 -1.11
N ASN A 99 9.03 17.94 -1.38
CA ASN A 99 8.21 18.64 -0.38
C ASN A 99 6.79 18.07 -0.20
N PHE A 100 6.47 16.92 -0.81
CA PHE A 100 5.15 16.30 -0.71
C PHE A 100 5.28 14.88 -0.20
N PHE A 101 4.94 14.71 1.08
CA PHE A 101 4.89 13.42 1.74
C PHE A 101 3.46 13.06 2.14
N ARG A 102 3.20 11.76 2.23
CA ARG A 102 1.97 11.20 2.77
C ARG A 102 2.35 10.15 3.81
N VAL A 103 1.66 10.19 4.95
CA VAL A 103 1.79 9.18 6.00
C VAL A 103 0.75 8.10 5.75
N PHE A 104 1.20 6.85 5.84
CA PHE A 104 0.37 5.68 5.64
C PHE A 104 0.38 4.81 6.90
N GLU A 105 -0.81 4.36 7.32
CA GLU A 105 -1.01 3.32 8.34
C GLU A 105 -1.18 1.98 7.62
N THR A 106 -0.37 1.00 7.99
CA THR A 106 -0.56 -0.38 7.54
C THR A 106 -1.74 -0.99 8.30
N ILE A 107 -2.75 -1.43 7.55
CA ILE A 107 -3.89 -2.17 8.09
C ILE A 107 -3.50 -3.64 8.22
N TYR A 108 -2.91 -4.20 7.17
CA TYR A 108 -2.54 -5.60 7.10
C TYR A 108 -1.47 -5.82 6.03
N THR A 109 -0.56 -6.75 6.29
CA THR A 109 0.37 -7.25 5.30
C THR A 109 0.71 -8.70 5.58
N ASP A 110 0.97 -9.44 4.50
CA ASP A 110 1.54 -10.77 4.54
C ASP A 110 2.47 -10.98 3.34
N GLY A 111 2.84 -12.24 3.06
CA GLY A 111 3.69 -12.56 1.91
C GLY A 111 3.08 -12.22 0.53
N LYS A 112 1.78 -11.90 0.45
CA LYS A 112 1.00 -11.80 -0.80
C LYS A 112 0.43 -10.41 -1.05
N CYS A 113 -0.05 -9.74 0.00
CA CYS A 113 -0.65 -8.43 -0.10
C CYS A 113 -0.23 -7.44 0.98
N LEU A 114 -0.45 -6.16 0.69
CA LEU A 114 -0.32 -5.04 1.61
C LEU A 114 -1.54 -4.15 1.48
N ILE A 115 -2.23 -3.95 2.61
CA ILE A 115 -3.41 -3.10 2.74
C ILE A 115 -3.05 -2.00 3.73
N PHE A 116 -3.21 -0.76 3.31
CA PHE A 116 -2.76 0.41 4.06
C PHE A 116 -3.65 1.59 3.72
N ARG A 117 -3.59 2.65 4.52
CA ARG A 117 -4.41 3.84 4.30
C ARG A 117 -3.69 5.13 4.64
N THR A 118 -4.09 6.23 4.00
CA THR A 118 -3.58 7.55 4.33
C THR A 118 -4.12 8.04 5.66
N ILE A 119 -3.23 8.73 6.40
CA ILE A 119 -3.56 9.50 7.59
C ILE A 119 -3.29 10.97 7.27
N ASP A 120 -4.26 11.85 7.55
CA ASP A 120 -4.06 13.30 7.45
C ASP A 120 -3.43 13.90 8.71
N GLU A 121 -3.15 15.21 8.67
CA GLU A 121 -2.50 15.93 9.79
C GLU A 121 -3.31 15.90 11.10
N THR A 122 -4.61 15.63 11.03
CA THR A 122 -5.49 15.51 12.20
C THR A 122 -5.57 14.09 12.76
N GLY A 123 -4.84 13.14 12.15
CA GLY A 123 -4.93 11.72 12.46
C GLY A 123 -6.14 11.03 11.85
N LYS A 124 -6.91 11.73 10.99
CA LYS A 124 -8.08 11.16 10.34
C LYS A 124 -7.64 10.28 9.18
N ARG A 125 -8.24 9.10 9.14
CA ARG A 125 -8.03 8.07 8.12
C ARG A 125 -8.90 8.37 6.92
N THR A 126 -8.31 8.32 5.72
CA THR A 126 -8.99 8.82 4.51
C THR A 126 -9.12 7.76 3.42
N GLU A 127 -8.03 7.34 2.79
CA GLU A 127 -8.08 6.46 1.61
C GLU A 127 -7.34 5.17 1.87
N CYS A 128 -7.97 4.03 1.56
CA CYS A 128 -7.32 2.72 1.59
C CYS A 128 -6.68 2.39 0.25
N PHE A 129 -5.64 1.57 0.29
CA PHE A 129 -4.89 1.09 -0.86
C PHE A 129 -4.61 -0.40 -0.67
N PHE A 130 -4.56 -1.15 -1.77
CA PHE A 130 -4.40 -2.60 -1.76
C PHE A 130 -3.37 -3.03 -2.81
N TRP A 131 -2.14 -3.29 -2.37
CA TRP A 131 -1.07 -3.85 -3.21
C TRP A 131 -1.06 -5.36 -3.16
N VAL A 132 -0.79 -5.99 -4.30
CA VAL A 132 -0.64 -7.44 -4.47
C VAL A 132 0.66 -7.72 -5.22
N LYS A 133 1.43 -8.73 -4.79
CA LYS A 133 2.60 -9.19 -5.55
C LYS A 133 2.16 -9.91 -6.82
N GLU A 134 2.90 -9.71 -7.92
CA GLU A 134 2.57 -10.24 -9.25
C GLU A 134 2.22 -11.72 -9.27
N ASP A 135 2.99 -12.54 -8.55
CA ASP A 135 2.83 -14.01 -8.51
C ASP A 135 1.48 -14.46 -7.92
N PHE A 136 0.76 -13.55 -7.24
CA PHE A 136 -0.53 -13.83 -6.62
C PHE A 136 -1.71 -13.13 -7.30
N LEU A 137 -1.53 -12.51 -8.46
CA LEU A 137 -2.63 -11.84 -9.17
C LEU A 137 -3.76 -12.81 -9.58
N GLU A 138 -3.42 -14.04 -9.94
CA GLU A 138 -4.40 -15.08 -10.30
C GLU A 138 -4.92 -15.84 -9.08
N SER A 139 -4.41 -15.54 -7.88
CA SER A 139 -4.87 -16.18 -6.66
C SER A 139 -6.19 -15.57 -6.17
N PRO A 140 -7.09 -16.34 -5.54
CA PRO A 140 -8.35 -15.83 -5.02
C PRO A 140 -8.25 -14.75 -3.93
N LEU A 141 -7.09 -14.63 -3.26
CA LEU A 141 -6.78 -13.64 -2.21
C LEU A 141 -7.91 -13.39 -1.17
N LYS A 142 -8.69 -14.43 -0.84
CA LYS A 142 -9.90 -14.31 -0.01
C LYS A 142 -9.66 -13.60 1.33
N HIS A 143 -8.52 -13.84 1.96
CA HIS A 143 -8.15 -13.18 3.23
C HIS A 143 -7.84 -11.69 3.04
N CYS A 144 -7.09 -11.29 2.00
CA CYS A 144 -6.85 -9.88 1.70
C CYS A 144 -8.17 -9.15 1.40
N HIS A 145 -9.04 -9.74 0.57
CA HIS A 145 -10.36 -9.16 0.27
C HIS A 145 -11.22 -9.03 1.53
N PHE A 146 -11.20 -10.03 2.42
CA PHE A 146 -11.90 -9.96 3.70
C PHE A 146 -11.42 -8.78 4.56
N VAL A 147 -10.11 -8.59 4.67
CA VAL A 147 -9.52 -7.47 5.42
C VAL A 147 -9.91 -6.13 4.80
N VAL A 148 -9.85 -6.00 3.47
CA VAL A 148 -10.29 -4.77 2.78
C VAL A 148 -11.75 -4.46 3.08
N ASN A 149 -12.65 -5.44 2.95
CA ASN A 149 -14.08 -5.25 3.23
C ASN A 149 -14.35 -4.86 4.69
N LEU A 150 -13.54 -5.34 5.62
CA LEU A 150 -13.72 -5.09 7.05
C LEU A 150 -13.23 -3.68 7.46
N PHE A 151 -12.13 -3.19 6.86
CA PHE A 151 -11.44 -2.00 7.33
C PHE A 151 -11.47 -0.80 6.38
N CYS A 152 -11.99 -0.97 5.17
CA CYS A 152 -12.04 0.08 4.15
C CYS A 152 -13.47 0.36 3.71
N GLU A 153 -13.95 1.59 3.92
CA GLU A 153 -15.33 2.00 3.60
C GLU A 153 -15.69 1.79 2.11
N LYS A 154 -14.71 1.98 1.22
CA LYS A 154 -14.84 1.77 -0.24
C LYS A 154 -14.32 0.41 -0.70
N GLY A 155 -14.24 -0.56 0.22
CA GLY A 155 -13.77 -1.92 -0.06
C GLY A 155 -14.79 -2.77 -0.83
N TYR A 156 -16.07 -2.38 -0.88
CA TYR A 156 -17.08 -3.17 -1.61
C TYR A 156 -16.79 -3.20 -3.11
N GLY A 157 -16.82 -4.41 -3.70
CA GLY A 157 -16.61 -4.59 -5.14
C GLY A 157 -15.15 -4.50 -5.59
N VAL A 158 -14.17 -4.76 -4.72
CA VAL A 158 -12.75 -4.88 -5.13
C VAL A 158 -12.65 -5.75 -6.38
N GLU A 159 -12.07 -5.21 -7.44
CA GLU A 159 -11.86 -5.96 -8.66
C GLU A 159 -10.91 -7.14 -8.42
N SER A 160 -11.10 -8.23 -9.16
CA SER A 160 -10.11 -9.29 -9.17
C SER A 160 -8.79 -8.73 -9.70
N PRO A 161 -7.65 -9.06 -9.07
CA PRO A 161 -6.35 -8.60 -9.56
C PRO A 161 -6.13 -9.05 -11.00
N LYS A 162 -5.63 -8.15 -11.84
CA LYS A 162 -5.31 -8.45 -13.24
C LYS A 162 -3.95 -7.87 -13.58
N LYS A 163 -3.18 -8.62 -14.37
CA LYS A 163 -1.95 -8.09 -14.96
C LYS A 163 -2.29 -6.95 -15.92
N CYS A 164 -1.51 -5.89 -15.84
CA CYS A 164 -1.48 -4.83 -16.83
C CYS A 164 -0.89 -5.37 -18.13
N GLN A 165 -1.52 -5.07 -19.27
CA GLN A 165 -1.04 -5.45 -20.61
C GLN A 165 0.05 -4.50 -21.11
#